data_AF-A0A558CZQ4-F1
#
_entry.id   AF-A0A558CZQ4-F1
#
_cell.length_a   1.000
_cell.length_b   1.000
_cell.length_c   1.000
_cell.angle_alpha   90.00
_cell.angle_beta   90.00
_cell.angle_gamma   90.00
#
_symmetry.space_group_name_H-M   'P 1'
#
loop_
_entity.id
_entity.type
_entity.pdbx_description
1 polymer ?
#
loop_
_entity_poly.entity_id
_entity_poly.type
_entity_poly.pdbx_seq_one_letter_code
_entity_poly.pdbx_strand_id
1 'polypeptide(L)'
;MNRRVAASVALVGVLLIGGCSSHSVTPPVATGAGSGAASVSTGSSARLVPTVSSPLPVAVISKHPCDSALTDAQVKDLLGEISPRFHTDNQAGLLCQWQKQSTGATVAIGWLTGLKDGLNQVYANQKDDAYFQPSEIEGFPALVYDITDRKPDTNCAISIGIADKVAIDVGFTVGTNRSGKQNPCDAAKVIAGMVLDNLKAAAR
;
A
#
# COMPACT_ATOMS: atom_id res chain seq x y z
N MET A 1 -55.21 29.68 -21.67
CA MET A 1 -54.51 30.20 -22.86
C MET A 1 -53.82 29.02 -23.54
N ASN A 2 -54.36 28.62 -24.69
CA ASN A 2 -53.87 27.51 -25.51
C ASN A 2 -52.92 28.03 -26.60
N ARG A 3 -51.88 27.26 -26.95
CA ARG A 3 -51.26 27.13 -28.29
C ARG A 3 -50.41 25.85 -28.24
N ARG A 4 -50.90 24.71 -28.74
CA ARG A 4 -50.73 24.13 -30.11
C ARG A 4 -49.24 24.12 -30.51
N VAL A 5 -48.64 22.96 -30.84
CA VAL A 5 -48.65 22.38 -32.21
C VAL A 5 -48.52 20.83 -32.19
N ALA A 6 -49.25 20.20 -33.10
CA ALA A 6 -49.35 18.78 -33.44
C ALA A 6 -48.11 18.27 -34.23
N ALA A 7 -47.55 17.09 -33.95
CA ALA A 7 -47.89 15.73 -34.45
C ALA A 7 -47.41 15.37 -35.87
N SER A 8 -47.09 14.08 -36.05
CA SER A 8 -46.84 13.26 -37.27
C SER A 8 -45.36 12.91 -37.49
N VAL A 9 -44.81 11.68 -37.33
CA VAL A 9 -45.17 10.25 -37.63
C VAL A 9 -44.38 9.71 -38.84
N ALA A 10 -43.99 8.42 -38.73
CA ALA A 10 -43.50 7.43 -39.73
C ALA A 10 -41.98 7.12 -39.58
N LEU A 11 -41.50 5.99 -39.04
CA LEU A 11 -41.85 4.55 -39.05
C LEU A 11 -41.32 3.79 -40.28
N VAL A 12 -40.92 2.52 -40.06
CA VAL A 12 -40.40 1.45 -40.96
C VAL A 12 -38.89 1.21 -40.75
N GLY A 13 -38.36 0.09 -40.22
CA GLY A 13 -38.67 -1.35 -40.44
C GLY A 13 -37.80 -1.86 -41.61
N VAL A 14 -37.06 -2.97 -41.63
CA VAL A 14 -37.26 -4.35 -41.17
C VAL A 14 -35.93 -5.13 -41.34
N LEU A 15 -35.82 -6.22 -40.57
CA LEU A 15 -34.90 -7.36 -40.56
C LEU A 15 -34.30 -7.85 -41.91
N LEU A 16 -33.23 -8.67 -41.86
CA LEU A 16 -33.27 -10.09 -42.28
C LEU A 16 -31.92 -10.88 -42.20
N ILE A 17 -32.01 -12.08 -41.58
CA ILE A 17 -31.33 -13.41 -41.77
C ILE A 17 -29.81 -13.64 -41.67
N GLY A 18 -29.47 -14.75 -41.01
CA GLY A 18 -28.12 -15.31 -40.86
C GLY A 18 -27.71 -16.33 -41.93
N GLY A 19 -26.51 -16.88 -41.76
CA GLY A 19 -25.98 -17.99 -42.57
C GLY A 19 -24.66 -18.51 -41.99
N CYS A 20 -24.67 -19.77 -41.56
CA CYS A 20 -23.49 -20.55 -41.18
C CYS A 20 -23.21 -21.52 -42.34
N SER A 21 -21.99 -21.57 -42.89
CA SER A 21 -21.46 -22.74 -43.59
C SER A 21 -19.95 -22.64 -43.81
N SER A 22 -19.28 -23.72 -43.42
CA SER A 22 -17.83 -23.95 -43.47
C SER A 22 -17.35 -24.16 -44.91
N HIS A 23 -16.19 -23.58 -45.25
CA HIS A 23 -15.39 -24.08 -46.36
C HIS A 23 -13.91 -24.10 -45.97
N SER A 24 -13.36 -25.30 -46.01
CA SER A 24 -11.97 -25.64 -45.76
C SER A 24 -11.09 -25.08 -46.88
N VAL A 25 -10.06 -24.31 -46.52
CA VAL A 25 -8.92 -24.04 -47.41
C VAL A 25 -7.65 -24.38 -46.64
N THR A 26 -7.06 -25.53 -46.96
CA THR A 26 -5.67 -25.86 -46.65
C THR A 26 -4.73 -25.03 -47.53
N PRO A 27 -3.67 -24.45 -46.93
CA PRO A 27 -2.35 -24.39 -47.56
C PRO A 27 -1.24 -24.84 -46.58
N PRO A 28 0.02 -25.00 -47.05
CA PRO A 28 0.76 -26.26 -46.95
C PRO A 28 1.52 -26.45 -45.63
N VAL A 29 1.88 -27.71 -45.39
CA VAL A 29 2.90 -28.16 -44.44
C VAL A 29 4.18 -27.35 -44.66
N ALA A 30 4.53 -26.54 -43.66
CA ALA A 30 5.89 -26.08 -43.43
C ALA A 30 6.38 -26.72 -42.14
N THR A 31 7.21 -27.76 -42.28
CA THR A 31 8.07 -28.30 -41.22
C THR A 31 8.99 -27.19 -40.71
N GLY A 32 8.73 -26.74 -39.48
CA GLY A 32 9.58 -25.80 -38.74
C GLY A 32 9.31 -25.99 -37.25
N ALA A 33 10.36 -26.32 -36.51
CA ALA A 33 10.33 -26.89 -35.17
C ALA A 33 9.72 -25.99 -34.08
N GLY A 34 8.98 -26.61 -33.17
CA GLY A 34 8.93 -26.22 -31.75
C GLY A 34 8.07 -25.00 -31.40
N SER A 35 6.75 -25.15 -31.52
CA SER A 35 5.77 -24.31 -30.84
C SER A 35 5.91 -24.41 -29.32
N GLY A 36 6.62 -23.47 -28.70
CA GLY A 36 6.34 -23.08 -27.32
C GLY A 36 5.35 -21.93 -27.36
N ALA A 37 4.06 -22.22 -27.51
CA ALA A 37 3.02 -21.23 -27.27
C ALA A 37 3.18 -20.77 -25.82
N ALA A 38 3.78 -19.59 -25.61
CA ALA A 38 3.77 -18.95 -24.31
C ALA A 38 2.30 -18.72 -23.96
N SER A 39 1.79 -19.61 -23.13
CA SER A 39 0.52 -19.44 -22.47
C SER A 39 0.68 -18.14 -21.70
N VAL A 40 -0.06 -17.10 -22.10
CA VAL A 40 -0.15 -15.88 -21.32
C VAL A 40 -0.89 -16.29 -20.06
N SER A 41 -0.12 -16.69 -19.05
CA SER A 41 -0.64 -16.90 -17.71
C SER A 41 -1.10 -15.55 -17.19
N THR A 42 -2.38 -15.24 -17.42
CA THR A 42 -3.12 -14.27 -16.62
C THR A 42 -3.11 -14.77 -15.18
N GLY A 43 -2.11 -14.35 -14.39
CA GLY A 43 -2.00 -14.83 -13.00
C GLY A 43 -0.60 -14.83 -12.42
N SER A 44 0.03 -13.67 -12.31
CA SER A 44 0.88 -13.31 -11.17
C SER A 44 1.14 -11.82 -11.31
N SER A 45 0.71 -11.00 -10.35
CA SER A 45 1.25 -9.65 -10.20
C SER A 45 2.77 -9.76 -10.28
N ALA A 46 3.41 -9.01 -11.19
CA ALA A 46 4.88 -8.97 -11.21
C ALA A 46 5.35 -8.58 -9.80
N ARG A 47 6.37 -9.26 -9.27
CA ARG A 47 6.95 -8.91 -7.98
C ARG A 47 7.83 -7.68 -8.18
N LEU A 48 7.40 -6.55 -7.61
CA LEU A 48 8.01 -5.22 -7.73
C LEU A 48 8.94 -4.89 -6.55
N VAL A 49 8.86 -5.67 -5.46
CA VAL A 49 9.69 -5.52 -4.26
C VAL A 49 10.50 -6.78 -3.98
N PRO A 50 11.72 -6.66 -3.40
CA PRO A 50 12.49 -7.83 -2.96
C PRO A 50 11.70 -8.72 -2.01
N THR A 51 12.02 -10.02 -2.01
CA THR A 51 11.48 -10.99 -1.04
C THR A 51 12.07 -10.74 0.35
N VAL A 52 11.30 -11.04 1.39
CA VAL A 52 11.78 -10.99 2.78
C VAL A 52 12.65 -12.21 3.05
N SER A 53 13.95 -12.01 3.28
CA SER A 53 14.93 -13.10 3.45
C SER A 53 14.77 -13.84 4.79
N SER A 54 14.40 -13.13 5.85
CA SER A 54 14.18 -13.66 7.20
C SER A 54 12.83 -13.16 7.74
N PRO A 55 11.71 -13.77 7.34
CA PRO A 55 10.39 -13.29 7.74
C PRO A 55 10.15 -13.41 9.24
N LEU A 56 9.44 -12.44 9.81
CA LEU A 56 8.96 -12.52 11.19
C LEU A 56 7.69 -13.40 11.25
N PRO A 57 7.48 -14.18 12.33
CA PRO A 57 6.24 -14.92 12.53
C PRO A 57 5.06 -13.96 12.62
N VAL A 58 3.95 -14.22 11.92
CA VAL A 58 2.76 -13.33 11.93
C VAL A 58 2.19 -13.13 13.35
N ALA A 59 2.43 -14.07 14.26
CA ALA A 59 2.01 -13.96 15.66
C ALA A 59 2.56 -12.72 16.39
N VAL A 60 3.68 -12.14 15.93
CA VAL A 60 4.27 -10.93 16.55
C VAL A 60 3.38 -9.69 16.42
N ILE A 61 2.48 -9.66 15.44
CA ILE A 61 1.48 -8.60 15.22
C ILE A 61 0.05 -9.04 15.60
N SER A 62 -0.08 -10.03 16.48
CA SER A 62 -1.38 -10.53 16.96
C SER A 62 -2.13 -9.54 17.86
N LYS A 63 -1.40 -8.62 18.50
CA LYS A 63 -1.96 -7.54 19.32
C LYS A 63 -2.11 -6.28 18.49
N HIS A 64 -3.07 -5.43 18.86
CA HIS A 64 -3.25 -4.12 18.23
C HIS A 64 -1.95 -3.28 18.33
N PRO A 65 -1.60 -2.46 17.31
CA PRO A 65 -0.36 -1.67 17.35
C PRO A 65 -0.29 -0.72 18.55
N CYS A 66 -1.44 -0.20 19.01
CA CYS A 66 -1.50 0.64 20.22
C CYS A 66 -1.02 -0.05 21.50
N ASP A 67 -1.01 -1.38 21.54
CA ASP A 67 -0.68 -2.17 22.72
C ASP A 67 0.69 -2.83 22.65
N SER A 68 1.32 -2.81 21.47
CA SER A 68 2.48 -3.66 21.18
C SER A 68 3.56 -3.02 20.33
N ALA A 69 3.23 -2.01 19.51
CA ALA A 69 4.20 -1.45 18.58
C ALA A 69 5.26 -0.60 19.28
N LEU A 70 4.85 0.21 20.26
CA LEU A 70 5.72 1.07 21.06
C LEU A 70 5.32 1.03 22.54
N THR A 71 6.31 1.15 23.40
CA THR A 71 6.10 1.36 24.85
C THR A 71 5.78 2.83 25.16
N ASP A 72 5.16 3.09 26.31
CA ASP A 72 4.92 4.48 26.74
C ASP A 72 6.20 5.30 26.92
N ALA A 73 7.31 4.64 27.29
CA ALA A 73 8.62 5.27 27.36
C ALA A 73 9.10 5.71 25.96
N GLN A 74 9.01 4.84 24.95
CA GLN A 74 9.38 5.19 23.57
C GLN A 74 8.50 6.32 23.01
N VAL A 75 7.19 6.29 23.28
CA VAL A 75 6.28 7.37 22.87
C VAL A 75 6.67 8.69 23.55
N LYS A 76 6.97 8.65 24.86
CA LYS A 76 7.43 9.82 25.60
C LYS A 76 8.76 10.35 25.08
N ASP A 77 9.69 9.50 24.69
CA ASP A 77 10.96 9.93 24.12
C ASP A 77 10.78 10.58 22.74
N LEU A 78 9.87 10.05 21.93
CA LEU A 78 9.55 10.57 20.59
C LEU A 78 8.79 11.91 20.62
N LEU A 79 7.81 12.04 21.51
CA LEU A 79 6.89 13.18 21.54
C LEU A 79 7.16 14.16 22.71
N GLY A 80 8.03 13.78 23.64
CA GLY A 80 8.34 14.53 24.86
C GLY A 80 7.27 14.42 25.95
N GLU A 81 6.23 13.63 25.73
CA GLU A 81 5.11 13.41 26.65
C GLU A 81 4.46 12.06 26.40
N ILE A 82 3.73 11.54 27.38
CA ILE A 82 2.83 10.42 27.15
C ILE A 82 1.63 10.99 26.38
N SER A 83 1.54 10.70 25.10
CA SER A 83 0.45 11.16 24.24
C SER A 83 -0.72 10.16 24.24
N PRO A 84 -1.97 10.64 24.12
CA PRO A 84 -3.12 9.76 23.93
C PRO A 84 -2.95 8.85 22.72
N ARG A 85 -3.51 7.63 22.81
CA ARG A 85 -3.53 6.65 21.72
C ARG A 85 -4.89 6.71 21.02
N PHE A 86 -4.89 6.66 19.71
CA PHE A 86 -6.10 6.62 18.89
C PHE A 86 -6.09 5.38 18.01
N HIS A 87 -7.15 4.57 18.12
CA HIS A 87 -7.38 3.42 17.25
C HIS A 87 -8.05 3.89 15.97
N THR A 88 -7.51 3.51 14.81
CA THR A 88 -7.95 4.01 13.49
C THR A 88 -8.05 2.89 12.45
N ASP A 89 -8.59 1.75 12.88
CA ASP A 89 -8.67 0.52 12.08
C ASP A 89 -9.51 0.68 10.80
N ASN A 90 -9.09 -0.01 9.74
CA ASN A 90 -9.79 -0.02 8.46
C ASN A 90 -9.57 -1.36 7.71
N GLN A 91 -10.02 -1.44 6.46
CA GLN A 91 -9.89 -2.67 5.66
C GLN A 91 -8.45 -3.07 5.36
N ALA A 92 -7.51 -2.13 5.36
CA ALA A 92 -6.10 -2.42 5.14
C ALA A 92 -5.44 -3.04 6.39
N GLY A 93 -5.95 -2.76 7.60
CA GLY A 93 -5.39 -3.30 8.82
C GLY A 93 -5.79 -2.58 10.10
N LEU A 94 -5.06 -2.88 11.18
CA LEU A 94 -5.19 -2.22 12.48
C LEU A 94 -4.22 -1.04 12.54
N LEU A 95 -4.64 0.10 13.08
CA LEU A 95 -3.83 1.32 13.10
C LEU A 95 -3.87 2.00 14.46
N CYS A 96 -2.70 2.44 14.91
CA CYS A 96 -2.55 3.28 16.08
C CYS A 96 -1.91 4.60 15.75
N GLN A 97 -2.39 5.65 16.39
CA GLN A 97 -1.78 6.97 16.35
C GLN A 97 -1.53 7.51 17.75
N TRP A 98 -0.37 8.13 17.94
CA TRP A 98 -0.04 8.97 19.09
C TRP A 98 0.15 10.40 18.60
N GLN A 99 -0.44 11.37 19.31
CA GLN A 99 -0.35 12.77 18.93
C GLN A 99 -0.05 13.69 20.10
N LYS A 100 0.94 14.54 19.91
CA LYS A 100 1.23 15.68 20.80
C LYS A 100 0.26 16.82 20.51
N GLN A 101 -0.74 16.99 21.36
CA GLN A 101 -1.83 17.97 21.15
C GLN A 101 -1.32 19.41 20.97
N SER A 102 -0.28 19.80 21.71
CA SER A 102 0.26 21.16 21.66
C SER A 102 0.93 21.55 20.34
N THR A 103 1.33 20.57 19.52
CA THR A 103 2.11 20.83 18.29
C THR A 103 1.56 20.13 17.06
N GLY A 104 0.66 19.16 17.22
CA GLY A 104 0.18 18.28 16.17
C GLY A 104 1.17 17.19 15.74
N ALA A 105 2.37 17.11 16.35
CA ALA A 105 3.33 16.06 16.04
C ALA A 105 2.69 14.68 16.23
N THR A 106 2.87 13.80 15.26
CA THR A 106 2.13 12.54 15.18
C THR A 106 3.06 11.38 14.87
N VAL A 107 2.88 10.27 15.58
CA VAL A 107 3.45 8.96 15.24
C VAL A 107 2.28 8.05 14.89
N ALA A 108 2.32 7.39 13.74
CA ALA A 108 1.31 6.43 13.31
C ALA A 108 1.96 5.08 13.01
N ILE A 109 1.33 3.98 13.44
CA ILE A 109 1.80 2.62 13.18
C ILE A 109 0.63 1.74 12.77
N GLY A 110 0.80 0.98 11.69
CA GLY A 110 -0.21 0.08 11.16
C GLY A 110 0.29 -1.36 10.97
N TRP A 111 -0.53 -2.34 11.33
CA TRP A 111 -0.39 -3.73 10.93
C TRP A 111 -1.24 -3.99 9.69
N LEU A 112 -0.63 -4.03 8.50
CA LEU A 112 -1.35 -4.08 7.22
C LEU A 112 -1.72 -5.53 6.84
N THR A 113 -2.51 -6.20 7.68
CA THR A 113 -2.91 -7.60 7.49
C THR A 113 -4.03 -7.80 6.46
N GLY A 114 -4.68 -6.72 6.02
CA GLY A 114 -5.71 -6.75 4.98
C GLY A 114 -5.17 -6.74 3.55
N LEU A 115 -3.84 -6.59 3.37
CA LEU A 115 -3.21 -6.61 2.06
C LEU A 115 -3.13 -8.02 1.49
N LYS A 116 -3.38 -8.18 0.20
CA LYS A 116 -3.30 -9.48 -0.50
C LYS A 116 -1.87 -9.89 -0.81
N ASP A 117 -1.04 -8.90 -1.18
CA ASP A 117 0.34 -9.09 -1.65
C ASP A 117 1.37 -8.32 -0.79
N GLY A 118 1.03 -8.00 0.47
CA GLY A 118 1.94 -7.33 1.41
C GLY A 118 2.57 -6.06 0.85
N LEU A 119 3.89 -5.92 1.00
CA LEU A 119 4.63 -4.74 0.54
C LEU A 119 4.54 -4.53 -0.99
N ASN A 120 4.33 -5.59 -1.77
CA ASN A 120 4.17 -5.47 -3.22
C ASN A 120 2.91 -4.68 -3.59
N GLN A 121 1.83 -4.85 -2.81
CA GLN A 121 0.61 -4.07 -2.99
C GLN A 121 0.83 -2.60 -2.62
N VAL A 122 1.60 -2.33 -1.55
CA VAL A 122 1.97 -0.95 -1.20
C VAL A 122 2.79 -0.31 -2.32
N TYR A 123 3.78 -1.02 -2.87
CA TYR A 123 4.55 -0.52 -4.00
C TYR A 123 3.65 -0.13 -5.16
N ALA A 124 2.73 -1.02 -5.56
CA ALA A 124 1.84 -0.77 -6.68
C ALA A 124 0.95 0.47 -6.45
N ASN A 125 0.56 0.73 -5.20
CA ASN A 125 -0.26 1.88 -4.82
C ASN A 125 0.53 3.19 -4.79
N GLN A 126 1.75 3.18 -4.23
CA GLN A 126 2.50 4.40 -3.89
C GLN A 126 3.61 4.77 -4.88
N LYS A 127 3.94 3.91 -5.86
CA LYS A 127 5.07 4.16 -6.79
C LYS A 127 4.98 5.47 -7.59
N ASP A 128 3.79 6.05 -7.70
CA ASP A 128 3.52 7.28 -8.44
C ASP A 128 3.28 8.49 -7.50
N ASP A 129 3.49 8.32 -6.19
CA ASP A 129 3.41 9.39 -5.20
C ASP A 129 4.44 10.49 -5.47
N ALA A 130 4.17 11.69 -4.94
CA ALA A 130 5.04 12.85 -5.11
C ALA A 130 6.48 12.55 -4.64
N TYR A 131 6.60 11.82 -3.54
CA TYR A 131 7.84 11.22 -3.09
C TYR A 131 7.68 9.72 -2.92
N PHE A 132 8.56 8.96 -3.56
CA PHE A 132 8.61 7.50 -3.44
C PHE A 132 10.03 7.00 -3.66
N GLN A 133 10.50 6.13 -2.78
CA GLN A 133 11.78 5.44 -2.96
C GLN A 133 11.75 4.04 -2.31
N PRO A 134 12.26 3.01 -3.01
CA PRO A 134 12.64 1.76 -2.38
C PRO A 134 13.73 1.97 -1.32
N SER A 135 13.68 1.20 -0.24
CA SER A 135 14.61 1.26 0.88
C SER A 135 14.73 -0.08 1.58
N GLU A 136 15.48 -0.10 2.67
CA GLU A 136 15.63 -1.24 3.56
C GLU A 136 15.72 -0.74 5.00
N ILE A 137 15.00 -1.38 5.92
CA ILE A 137 15.09 -1.09 7.35
C ILE A 137 15.48 -2.38 8.05
N GLU A 138 16.66 -2.41 8.65
CA GLU A 138 17.18 -3.55 9.42
C GLU A 138 17.13 -4.89 8.67
N GLY A 139 17.43 -4.89 7.36
CA GLY A 139 17.40 -6.09 6.51
C GLY A 139 16.03 -6.43 5.92
N PHE A 140 14.97 -5.69 6.25
CA PHE A 140 13.64 -5.86 5.67
C PHE A 140 13.43 -4.91 4.49
N PRO A 141 12.86 -5.39 3.36
CA PRO A 141 12.51 -4.51 2.25
C PRO A 141 11.49 -3.47 2.72
N ALA A 142 11.71 -2.22 2.33
CA ALA A 142 10.88 -1.10 2.74
C ALA A 142 10.63 -0.12 1.59
N LEU A 143 9.61 0.70 1.73
CA LEU A 143 9.25 1.78 0.82
C LEU A 143 9.07 3.04 1.66
N VAL A 144 9.69 4.13 1.24
CA VAL A 144 9.51 5.44 1.88
C VAL A 144 8.73 6.33 0.92
N TYR A 145 7.64 6.94 1.39
CA TYR A 145 6.74 7.68 0.53
C TYR A 145 6.06 8.87 1.24
N ASP A 146 5.65 9.85 0.43
CA ASP A 146 4.80 10.97 0.81
C ASP A 146 3.93 11.39 -0.39
N ILE A 147 2.61 11.49 -0.17
CA ILE A 147 1.64 11.85 -1.19
C ILE A 147 1.58 13.37 -1.43
N THR A 148 2.01 14.19 -0.47
CA THR A 148 1.79 15.65 -0.52
C THR A 148 2.95 16.41 -1.16
N ASP A 149 4.18 15.96 -0.90
CA ASP A 149 5.38 16.72 -1.25
C ASP A 149 6.42 15.86 -1.96
N ARG A 150 7.12 16.44 -2.95
CA ARG A 150 8.27 15.79 -3.62
C ARG A 150 9.50 15.68 -2.75
N LYS A 151 9.53 16.43 -1.65
CA LYS A 151 10.52 16.34 -0.59
C LYS A 151 9.73 16.34 0.72
N PRO A 152 9.74 15.24 1.47
CA PRO A 152 8.93 15.10 2.67
C PRO A 152 9.43 16.09 3.72
N ASP A 153 8.70 17.19 3.90
CA ASP A 153 9.06 18.29 4.79
C ASP A 153 8.22 18.32 6.08
N THR A 154 7.03 17.72 6.03
CA THR A 154 6.11 17.68 7.17
C THR A 154 5.70 16.26 7.55
N ASN A 155 5.67 15.35 6.59
CA ASN A 155 5.18 13.99 6.73
C ASN A 155 6.20 13.02 6.12
N CYS A 156 6.28 11.81 6.63
CA CYS A 156 6.91 10.70 5.93
C CYS A 156 6.31 9.38 6.40
N ALA A 157 5.96 8.51 5.46
CA ALA A 157 5.51 7.16 5.73
C ALA A 157 6.57 6.14 5.24
N ILE A 158 6.69 5.05 5.99
CA ILE A 158 7.55 3.92 5.68
C ILE A 158 6.75 2.65 5.82
N SER A 159 6.55 1.94 4.71
CA SER A 159 6.01 0.59 4.72
C SER A 159 7.12 -0.43 4.66
N ILE A 160 7.03 -1.49 5.47
CA ILE A 160 8.08 -2.50 5.63
C ILE A 160 7.46 -3.88 5.47
N GLY A 161 8.01 -4.70 4.58
CA GLY A 161 7.58 -6.09 4.41
C GLY A 161 8.22 -6.95 5.49
N ILE A 162 7.44 -7.42 6.47
CA ILE A 162 7.93 -8.32 7.53
C ILE A 162 7.75 -9.81 7.18
N ALA A 163 6.89 -10.10 6.21
CA ALA A 163 6.73 -11.38 5.53
C ALA A 163 6.19 -11.14 4.12
N ASP A 164 6.18 -12.16 3.26
CA ASP A 164 5.80 -12.01 1.84
C ASP A 164 4.42 -11.36 1.60
N LYS A 165 3.46 -11.60 2.50
CA LYS A 165 2.09 -11.06 2.42
C LYS A 165 1.73 -10.13 3.57
N VAL A 166 2.71 -9.75 4.39
CA VAL A 166 2.47 -8.92 5.58
C VAL A 166 3.42 -7.74 5.54
N ALA A 167 2.83 -6.55 5.52
CA ALA A 167 3.55 -5.31 5.70
C ALA A 167 3.11 -4.63 6.99
N ILE A 168 3.99 -3.79 7.52
CA ILE A 168 3.67 -2.82 8.56
C ILE A 168 3.91 -1.43 8.00
N ASP A 169 3.23 -0.43 8.54
CA ASP A 169 3.40 0.96 8.15
C ASP A 169 3.81 1.80 9.36
N VAL A 170 4.72 2.74 9.14
CA VAL A 170 5.24 3.67 10.16
C VAL A 170 5.22 5.06 9.57
N GLY A 171 4.41 5.94 10.16
CA GLY A 171 4.28 7.33 9.78
C GLY A 171 4.80 8.28 10.85
N PHE A 172 5.41 9.37 10.42
CA PHE A 172 5.73 10.49 11.29
C PHE A 172 5.32 11.82 10.66
N THR A 173 4.57 12.63 11.41
CA THR A 173 4.26 14.01 11.07
C THR A 173 4.96 14.94 12.06
N VAL A 174 5.74 15.87 11.52
CA VAL A 174 6.49 16.87 12.28
C VAL A 174 5.50 17.85 12.91
N GLY A 175 5.70 18.17 14.19
CA GLY A 175 4.92 19.21 14.86
C GLY A 175 5.18 20.60 14.28
N THR A 176 4.19 21.49 14.36
CA THR A 176 4.26 22.85 13.81
C THR A 176 5.47 23.66 14.32
N ASN A 177 5.95 23.37 15.54
CA ASN A 177 7.12 23.99 16.15
C ASN A 177 8.48 23.52 15.55
N ARG A 178 8.48 22.43 14.78
CA ARG A 178 9.68 21.79 14.20
C ARG A 178 9.63 21.69 12.67
N SER A 179 8.55 22.15 12.04
CA SER A 179 8.41 22.16 10.57
C SER A 179 9.59 22.88 9.91
N GLY A 180 10.16 22.26 8.88
CA GLY A 180 11.36 22.73 8.17
C GLY A 180 12.68 22.63 8.96
N LYS A 181 12.65 22.18 10.21
CA LYS A 181 13.84 22.03 11.08
C LYS A 181 14.20 20.57 11.38
N GLN A 182 13.31 19.66 11.04
CA GLN A 182 13.45 18.22 11.27
C GLN A 182 13.03 17.50 10.00
N ASN A 183 13.85 16.55 9.54
CA ASN A 183 13.47 15.68 8.44
C ASN A 183 12.49 14.60 8.97
N PRO A 184 11.23 14.55 8.47
CA PRO A 184 10.27 13.55 8.91
C PRO A 184 10.72 12.13 8.61
N CYS A 185 11.40 11.88 7.48
CA CYS A 185 11.81 10.52 7.11
C CYS A 185 12.95 9.98 7.98
N ASP A 186 13.86 10.83 8.44
CA ASP A 186 14.91 10.40 9.36
C ASP A 186 14.30 9.97 10.70
N ALA A 187 13.30 10.71 11.18
CA ALA A 187 12.54 10.33 12.37
C ALA A 187 11.71 9.05 12.15
N ALA A 188 11.01 8.94 11.03
CA ALA A 188 10.23 7.74 10.68
C ALA A 188 11.11 6.49 10.61
N LYS A 189 12.35 6.58 10.08
CA LYS A 189 13.31 5.46 10.06
C LYS A 189 13.72 5.01 11.46
N VAL A 190 13.95 5.96 12.37
CA VAL A 190 14.27 5.65 13.78
C VAL A 190 13.09 4.96 14.47
N ILE A 191 11.86 5.45 14.24
CA ILE A 191 10.64 4.83 14.77
C ILE A 191 10.47 3.43 14.19
N ALA A 192 10.68 3.25 12.89
CA ALA A 192 10.61 1.96 12.22
C ALA A 192 11.57 0.94 12.81
N GLY A 193 12.82 1.33 13.11
CA GLY A 193 13.77 0.47 13.82
C GLY A 193 13.27 0.05 15.21
N MET A 194 12.78 1.01 16.01
CA MET A 194 12.20 0.68 17.33
C MET A 194 11.03 -0.30 17.25
N VAL A 195 10.16 -0.14 16.26
CA VAL A 195 9.02 -1.06 16.05
C VAL A 195 9.52 -2.45 15.67
N LEU A 196 10.48 -2.55 14.74
CA LEU A 196 11.06 -3.84 14.35
C LEU A 196 11.78 -4.54 15.50
N ASP A 197 12.52 -3.80 16.32
CA ASP A 197 13.16 -4.31 17.53
C ASP A 197 12.13 -4.89 18.52
N ASN A 198 11.03 -4.17 18.75
CA ASN A 198 9.93 -4.64 19.60
C ASN A 198 9.28 -5.93 19.04
N LEU A 199 9.04 -6.00 17.72
CA LEU A 199 8.49 -7.19 17.07
C LEU A 199 9.45 -8.38 17.13
N LYS A 200 10.75 -8.15 16.91
CA LYS A 200 11.80 -9.18 17.04
C LYS A 200 11.90 -9.69 18.48
N ALA A 201 11.74 -8.83 19.47
CA ALA A 201 11.71 -9.23 20.87
C ALA A 201 10.48 -10.09 21.19
N ALA A 202 9.32 -9.77 20.63
CA ALA A 202 8.09 -10.55 20.77
C ALA A 202 8.12 -11.91 20.03
N ALA A 203 9.06 -12.10 19.10
CA ALA A 203 9.25 -13.36 18.38
C ALA A 203 10.07 -14.41 19.15
N ARG A 204 10.69 -14.03 20.27
CA ARG A 204 11.54 -14.88 21.11
C ARG A 204 10.71 -15.58 22.18
#